data_AF-X1GSD0-F1
#
_entry.id   AF-X1GSD0-F1
#
_cell.length_a   1.000
_cell.length_b   1.000
_cell.length_c   1.000
_cell.angle_alpha   90.00
_cell.angle_beta   90.00
_cell.angle_gamma   90.00
#
_symmetry.space_group_name_H-M   'P 1'
#
loop_
_entity.id
_entity.type
_entity.pdbx_description
1 polymer ?
#
loop_
_entity_poly.entity_id
_entity_poly.type
_entity_poly.pdbx_seq_one_letter_code
_entity_poly.pdbx_strand_id
1 'polypeptide(L)'
;FSGHVDITGIIVGDGDVNDNFGTNLITFLGTVSSHPVTDLPDESQFIDLKNETGTFLMAPGFNVSFGGNFSTLNGVIAANGIEFFGNAGGTVGGSVINYSNEPMTLTGNSDLFFEHSGAVEVPAGFDFDIELKYDPASYSEVLL
;
A
#
# COMPACT_ATOMS: atom_id res chain seq x y z
N PHE A 1 3.08 -14.61 7.69
CA PHE A 1 2.02 -14.73 8.71
C PHE A 1 0.97 -15.76 8.29
N SER A 2 0.82 -16.87 9.01
CA SER A 2 -0.08 -17.98 8.61
C SER A 2 -1.34 -18.16 9.48
N GLY A 3 -1.41 -17.52 10.64
CA GLY A 3 -2.57 -17.53 11.53
C GLY A 3 -3.40 -16.24 11.41
N HIS A 4 -4.21 -15.96 12.42
CA HIS A 4 -4.83 -14.65 12.57
C HIS A 4 -3.79 -13.62 12.99
N VAL A 5 -3.73 -12.50 12.28
CA VAL A 5 -2.90 -11.35 12.62
C VAL A 5 -3.79 -10.15 12.83
N ASP A 6 -3.57 -9.49 13.94
CA ASP A 6 -4.20 -8.23 14.28
C ASP A 6 -3.12 -7.16 14.38
N ILE A 7 -3.22 -6.11 13.56
CA ILE A 7 -2.20 -5.08 13.40
C ILE A 7 -2.81 -3.71 13.69
N THR A 8 -2.34 -3.09 14.76
CA THR A 8 -2.51 -1.65 15.00
C THR A 8 -1.17 -0.99 14.75
N GLY A 9 -0.99 -0.34 13.60
CA GLY A 9 0.31 0.21 13.21
C GLY A 9 0.57 0.23 11.71
N ILE A 10 1.81 0.56 11.34
CA ILE A 10 2.31 0.60 9.97
C ILE A 10 3.40 -0.46 9.81
N ILE A 11 3.36 -1.22 8.72
CA ILE A 11 4.48 -2.08 8.33
C ILE A 11 5.42 -1.30 7.41
N VAL A 12 6.68 -1.18 7.82
CA VAL A 12 7.71 -0.51 7.02
C VAL A 12 8.79 -1.53 6.62
N GLY A 13 9.10 -1.58 5.33
CA GLY A 13 10.19 -2.36 4.76
C GLY A 13 11.18 -1.45 4.05
N ASP A 14 12.47 -1.58 4.39
CA ASP A 14 13.55 -0.81 3.77
C ASP A 14 14.25 -1.69 2.71
N GLY A 15 13.54 -1.89 1.59
CA GLY A 15 14.03 -2.67 0.45
C GLY A 15 14.54 -1.78 -0.68
N ASP A 16 15.32 -2.37 -1.59
CA ASP A 16 15.71 -1.67 -2.81
C ASP A 16 14.54 -1.68 -3.80
N VAL A 17 14.03 -0.49 -4.15
CA VAL A 17 12.93 -0.33 -5.13
C VAL A 17 13.29 -0.84 -6.54
N ASN A 18 14.56 -1.09 -6.83
CA ASN A 18 14.99 -1.70 -8.08
C ASN A 18 15.13 -3.23 -7.99
N ASP A 19 15.04 -3.80 -6.77
CA ASP A 19 15.08 -5.23 -6.54
C ASP A 19 13.69 -5.85 -6.75
N ASN A 20 13.52 -6.45 -7.92
CA ASN A 20 12.32 -7.21 -8.28
C ASN A 20 12.50 -8.72 -8.06
N PHE A 21 13.60 -9.18 -7.46
CA PHE A 21 14.00 -10.60 -7.44
C PHE A 21 13.35 -11.43 -6.32
N GLY A 22 12.32 -10.91 -5.63
CA GLY A 22 11.47 -11.69 -4.72
C GLY A 22 12.19 -12.25 -3.48
N THR A 23 13.33 -11.69 -3.10
CA THR A 23 14.09 -12.07 -1.89
C THR A 23 13.40 -11.54 -0.62
N ASN A 24 12.88 -10.33 -0.71
CA ASN A 24 12.18 -9.64 0.36
C ASN A 24 10.67 -9.89 0.25
N LEU A 25 10.13 -10.72 1.15
CA LEU A 25 8.75 -11.19 1.09
C LEU A 25 7.97 -10.84 2.36
N ILE A 26 6.77 -10.30 2.18
CA ILE A 26 5.78 -10.15 3.24
C ILE A 26 4.53 -10.91 2.82
N THR A 27 4.29 -12.07 3.44
CA THR A 27 3.19 -12.95 3.05
C THR A 27 2.18 -13.11 4.18
N PHE A 28 0.92 -12.81 3.91
CA PHE A 28 -0.24 -13.04 4.78
C PHE A 28 -1.09 -14.19 4.23
N LEU A 29 -0.93 -15.38 4.81
CA LEU A 29 -1.70 -16.58 4.42
C LEU A 29 -2.97 -16.78 5.28
N GLY A 30 -3.02 -16.16 6.46
CA GLY A 30 -4.17 -16.24 7.36
C GLY A 30 -5.01 -14.97 7.36
N THR A 31 -5.89 -14.81 8.35
CA THR A 31 -6.77 -13.65 8.43
C THR A 31 -6.02 -12.42 8.93
N VAL A 32 -6.18 -11.27 8.26
CA VAL A 32 -5.58 -9.99 8.67
C VAL A 32 -6.68 -9.03 9.12
N SER A 33 -6.54 -8.51 10.34
CA SER A 33 -7.24 -7.34 10.86
C SER A 33 -6.26 -6.18 10.95
N SER A 34 -6.67 -5.01 10.51
CA SER A 34 -5.89 -3.78 10.56
C SER A 34 -6.65 -2.72 11.33
N HIS A 35 -5.95 -1.90 12.10
CA HIS A 35 -6.47 -0.78 12.89
C HIS A 35 -5.62 0.48 12.61
N PRO A 36 -6.23 1.67 12.63
CA PRO A 36 -5.50 2.91 12.43
C PRO A 36 -4.48 3.13 13.54
N VAL A 37 -3.37 3.81 13.22
CA VAL A 37 -2.32 4.17 14.20
C VAL A 37 -2.86 5.00 15.36
N THR A 38 -3.97 5.71 15.17
CA THR A 38 -4.63 6.50 16.23
C THR A 38 -5.11 5.65 17.40
N ASP A 39 -5.36 4.35 17.17
CA ASP A 39 -5.81 3.40 18.19
C ASP A 39 -4.64 2.85 19.03
N LEU A 40 -3.39 3.20 18.70
CA LEU A 40 -2.23 2.86 19.53
C LEU A 40 -2.35 3.50 20.93
N PRO A 41 -1.82 2.83 21.98
CA PRO A 41 -1.78 3.36 23.33
C PRO A 41 -1.14 4.76 23.40
N ASP A 42 -1.60 5.58 24.35
CA ASP A 42 -1.02 6.90 24.63
C ASP A 42 0.31 6.78 25.41
N GLU A 43 1.30 6.19 24.75
CA GLU A 43 2.64 5.98 25.27
C GLU A 43 3.65 6.79 24.45
N SER A 44 4.72 7.26 25.09
CA SER A 44 5.70 8.17 24.46
C SER A 44 6.31 7.61 23.18
N GLN A 45 6.42 6.28 23.08
CA GLN A 45 6.96 5.59 21.93
C GLN A 45 6.04 5.59 20.69
N PHE A 46 4.75 5.90 20.85
CA PHE A 46 3.77 5.94 19.77
C PHE A 46 3.32 7.35 19.39
N ILE A 47 3.70 8.39 20.16
CA ILE A 47 3.24 9.77 19.94
C ILE A 47 3.46 10.21 18.49
N ASP A 48 4.66 10.00 17.96
CA ASP A 48 4.99 10.40 16.59
C ASP A 48 4.26 9.50 15.57
N LEU A 49 4.22 8.19 15.83
CA LEU A 49 3.54 7.22 14.95
C LEU A 49 2.02 7.46 14.83
N LYS A 50 1.38 8.02 15.88
CA LYS A 50 -0.03 8.40 15.84
C LYS A 50 -0.33 9.53 14.86
N ASN A 51 0.69 10.29 14.43
CA ASN A 51 0.56 11.30 13.38
C ASN A 51 0.74 10.72 11.98
N GLU A 52 1.34 9.53 11.85
CA GLU A 52 1.61 8.87 10.57
C GLU A 52 0.37 8.11 10.07
N THR A 53 -0.72 8.84 9.83
CA THR A 53 -2.02 8.24 9.48
C THR A 53 -2.14 7.88 7.99
N GLY A 54 -3.08 6.98 7.68
CA GLY A 54 -3.47 6.68 6.30
C GLY A 54 -2.63 5.62 5.58
N THR A 55 -1.58 5.09 6.20
CA THR A 55 -0.72 4.05 5.60
C THR A 55 -0.78 2.76 6.40
N PHE A 56 -1.04 1.64 5.73
CA PHE A 56 -0.98 0.31 6.34
C PHE A 56 0.39 -0.33 6.13
N LEU A 57 0.89 -0.26 4.90
CA LEU A 57 2.14 -0.92 4.50
C LEU A 57 2.92 -0.05 3.52
N MET A 58 4.18 0.21 3.87
CA MET A 58 5.16 0.93 3.06
C MET A 58 6.42 0.08 2.95
N ALA A 59 6.55 -0.72 1.90
CA ALA A 59 7.69 -1.63 1.72
C ALA A 59 8.18 -1.65 0.25
N PRO A 60 8.74 -0.54 -0.26
CA PRO A 60 9.42 -0.56 -1.56
C PRO A 60 10.50 -1.65 -1.57
N GLY A 61 10.65 -2.34 -2.70
CA GLY A 61 11.57 -3.48 -2.85
C GLY A 61 11.10 -4.80 -2.22
N PHE A 62 9.90 -4.86 -1.63
CA PHE A 62 9.31 -6.10 -1.15
C PHE A 62 8.22 -6.62 -2.10
N ASN A 63 8.06 -7.94 -2.14
CA ASN A 63 6.88 -8.57 -2.71
C ASN A 63 5.91 -8.94 -1.57
N VAL A 64 4.72 -8.38 -1.64
CA VAL A 64 3.66 -8.50 -0.64
C VAL A 64 2.55 -9.36 -1.22
N SER A 65 2.19 -10.41 -0.48
CA SER A 65 1.13 -11.32 -0.92
C SER A 65 0.10 -11.57 0.17
N PHE A 66 -1.17 -11.41 -0.20
CA PHE A 66 -2.34 -11.67 0.63
C PHE A 66 -3.07 -12.90 0.07
N GLY A 67 -2.95 -14.04 0.76
CA GLY A 67 -3.57 -15.31 0.38
C GLY A 67 -4.73 -15.75 1.29
N GLY A 68 -4.88 -15.09 2.43
CA GLY A 68 -5.88 -15.42 3.44
C GLY A 68 -7.20 -14.69 3.23
N ASN A 69 -7.77 -14.15 4.32
CA ASN A 69 -8.97 -13.32 4.30
C ASN A 69 -8.68 -11.98 4.99
N PHE A 70 -9.23 -10.88 4.50
CA PHE A 70 -9.26 -9.62 5.24
C PHE A 70 -10.60 -8.92 4.99
N SER A 71 -11.22 -8.34 6.02
CA SER A 71 -12.44 -7.54 5.78
C SER A 71 -12.09 -6.10 5.40
N THR A 72 -11.19 -5.49 6.16
CA THR A 72 -10.75 -4.11 5.92
C THR A 72 -9.27 -3.98 6.22
N LEU A 73 -8.52 -3.40 5.28
CA LEU A 73 -7.14 -2.96 5.47
C LEU A 73 -7.14 -1.44 5.55
N ASN A 74 -6.74 -0.88 6.69
CA ASN A 74 -6.84 0.55 6.95
C ASN A 74 -5.62 1.28 6.43
N GLY A 75 -5.72 1.83 5.21
CA GLY A 75 -4.72 2.72 4.63
C GLY A 75 -4.11 2.23 3.31
N VAL A 76 -3.11 2.97 2.85
CA VAL A 76 -2.36 2.68 1.62
C VAL A 76 -1.42 1.49 1.79
N ILE A 77 -1.30 0.72 0.72
CA ILE A 77 -0.35 -0.39 0.57
C ILE A 77 0.58 -0.03 -0.59
N ALA A 78 1.88 0.05 -0.36
CA ALA A 78 2.83 0.16 -1.46
C ALA A 78 4.02 -0.79 -1.34
N ALA A 79 4.34 -1.45 -2.45
CA ALA A 79 5.39 -2.47 -2.57
C ALA A 79 5.81 -2.67 -4.03
N ASN A 80 6.83 -3.48 -4.29
CA ASN A 80 7.30 -3.85 -5.65
C ASN A 80 6.59 -5.08 -6.22
N GLY A 81 5.91 -5.86 -5.42
CA GLY A 81 5.09 -6.95 -5.92
C GLY A 81 3.85 -6.99 -5.06
N ILE A 82 2.69 -7.02 -5.69
CA ILE A 82 1.44 -7.11 -4.95
C ILE A 82 0.63 -8.24 -5.57
N GLU A 83 0.36 -9.24 -4.76
CA GLU A 83 -0.44 -10.40 -5.13
C GLU A 83 -1.57 -10.60 -4.14
N PHE A 84 -2.78 -10.67 -4.65
CA PHE A 84 -3.97 -11.08 -3.91
C PHE A 84 -4.42 -12.43 -4.48
N PHE A 85 -4.53 -13.44 -3.63
CA PHE A 85 -4.90 -14.80 -4.04
C PHE A 85 -5.78 -15.48 -3.00
N GLY A 86 -6.38 -16.62 -3.35
CA GLY A 86 -7.24 -17.36 -2.43
C GLY A 86 -8.58 -16.66 -2.21
N ASN A 87 -8.86 -16.19 -0.99
CA ASN A 87 -10.09 -15.46 -0.64
C ASN A 87 -9.75 -14.05 -0.10
N ALA A 88 -8.65 -13.47 -0.60
CA ALA A 88 -8.09 -12.21 -0.14
C ALA A 88 -8.82 -11.01 -0.78
N GLY A 89 -10.13 -10.91 -0.50
CA GLY A 89 -10.98 -9.79 -0.90
C GLY A 89 -11.53 -9.04 0.31
N GLY A 90 -11.77 -7.74 0.15
CA GLY A 90 -12.23 -6.84 1.21
C GLY A 90 -12.12 -5.37 0.81
N THR A 91 -12.27 -4.48 1.79
CA THR A 91 -12.12 -3.03 1.61
C THR A 91 -10.69 -2.59 1.94
N VAL A 92 -10.06 -1.84 1.05
CA VAL A 92 -8.81 -1.11 1.32
C VAL A 92 -9.18 0.35 1.55
N GLY A 93 -8.93 0.85 2.75
CA GLY A 93 -9.18 2.25 3.16
C GLY A 93 -8.13 3.22 2.60
N GLY A 94 -7.76 3.07 1.33
CA GLY A 94 -6.65 3.78 0.71
C GLY A 94 -6.40 3.30 -0.72
N SER A 95 -5.14 3.36 -1.16
CA SER A 95 -4.71 2.94 -2.48
C SER A 95 -3.73 1.77 -2.42
N VAL A 96 -3.59 1.05 -3.52
CA VAL A 96 -2.58 0.01 -3.70
C VAL A 96 -1.62 0.48 -4.78
N ILE A 97 -0.33 0.60 -4.45
CA ILE A 97 0.70 1.13 -5.32
C ILE A 97 1.76 0.05 -5.55
N ASN A 98 1.87 -0.40 -6.79
CA ASN A 98 2.93 -1.31 -7.21
C ASN A 98 4.06 -0.51 -7.88
N TYR A 99 5.24 -0.53 -7.27
CA TYR A 99 6.44 0.16 -7.77
C TYR A 99 7.21 -0.62 -8.83
N SER A 100 6.89 -1.90 -9.03
CA SER A 100 7.51 -2.70 -10.09
C SER A 100 6.83 -2.50 -11.43
N ASN A 101 7.57 -2.82 -12.49
CA ASN A 101 7.06 -2.94 -13.84
C ASN A 101 6.26 -4.24 -14.05
N GLU A 102 6.37 -5.21 -13.13
CA GLU A 102 5.59 -6.44 -13.17
C GLU A 102 4.14 -6.17 -12.73
N PRO A 103 3.13 -6.70 -13.44
CA PRO A 103 1.73 -6.46 -13.10
C PRO A 103 1.37 -6.96 -11.69
N MET A 104 0.50 -6.22 -11.00
CA MET A 104 -0.19 -6.72 -9.82
C MET A 104 -1.09 -7.89 -10.22
N THR A 105 -1.10 -8.98 -9.43
CA THR A 105 -1.94 -10.14 -9.67
C THR A 105 -3.09 -10.22 -8.67
N LEU A 106 -4.30 -10.47 -9.19
CA LEU A 106 -5.51 -10.72 -8.41
C LEU A 106 -6.11 -12.04 -8.89
N THR A 107 -6.11 -13.05 -8.04
CA THR A 107 -6.61 -14.39 -8.35
C THR A 107 -7.48 -14.94 -7.21
N GLY A 108 -8.26 -15.99 -7.49
CA GLY A 108 -9.19 -16.58 -6.53
C GLY A 108 -10.51 -15.82 -6.39
N ASN A 109 -11.14 -15.90 -5.22
CA ASN A 109 -12.38 -15.20 -4.88
C ASN A 109 -12.04 -13.89 -4.16
N SER A 110 -11.54 -12.92 -4.91
CA SER A 110 -11.00 -11.69 -4.36
C SER A 110 -11.69 -10.50 -5.02
N ASP A 111 -12.61 -9.86 -4.28
CA ASP A 111 -13.18 -8.56 -4.64
C ASP A 111 -12.49 -7.48 -3.81
N LEU A 112 -12.00 -6.42 -4.46
CA LEU A 112 -11.36 -5.29 -3.78
C LEU A 112 -12.22 -4.04 -3.91
N PHE A 113 -12.58 -3.48 -2.76
CA PHE A 113 -13.25 -2.19 -2.67
C PHE A 113 -12.25 -1.16 -2.18
N PHE A 114 -12.11 -0.04 -2.88
CA PHE A 114 -11.24 1.05 -2.45
C PHE A 114 -12.09 2.16 -1.85
N GLU A 115 -11.92 2.41 -0.56
CA GLU A 115 -12.60 3.48 0.15
C GLU A 115 -11.62 4.62 0.41
N HIS A 116 -11.89 5.77 -0.20
CA HIS A 116 -11.13 7.00 0.01
C HIS A 116 -11.94 8.05 0.78
N SER A 117 -13.07 7.64 1.38
CA SER A 117 -13.94 8.54 2.11
C SER A 117 -13.18 9.08 3.35
N GLY A 118 -13.09 10.41 3.48
CA GLY A 118 -12.42 11.05 4.62
C GLY A 118 -10.90 11.23 4.50
N ALA A 119 -10.24 10.80 3.42
CA ALA A 119 -8.83 11.11 3.18
C ALA A 119 -8.70 12.56 2.66
N VAL A 120 -8.38 13.49 3.58
CA VAL A 120 -8.18 14.92 3.26
C VAL A 120 -6.69 15.25 3.09
N GLU A 121 -5.81 14.39 3.59
CA GLU A 121 -4.36 14.56 3.61
C GLU A 121 -3.66 13.42 2.86
N VAL A 122 -2.47 13.71 2.36
CA VAL A 122 -1.61 12.69 1.73
C VAL A 122 -1.18 11.70 2.81
N PRO A 123 -1.35 10.39 2.60
CA PRO A 123 -0.96 9.39 3.59
C PRO A 123 0.52 9.46 3.97
N ALA A 124 0.82 9.11 5.21
CA ALA A 124 2.17 9.07 5.73
C ALA A 124 3.13 8.28 4.84
N GLY A 125 4.31 8.85 4.54
CA GLY A 125 5.32 8.24 3.68
C GLY A 125 5.13 8.49 2.18
N PHE A 126 4.09 9.22 1.76
CA PHE A 126 3.92 9.68 0.39
C PHE A 126 4.05 11.19 0.33
N ASP A 127 4.84 11.66 -0.63
CA ASP A 127 4.91 13.07 -1.00
C ASP A 127 4.84 13.17 -2.52
N PHE A 128 4.09 14.15 -3.02
CA PHE A 128 3.91 14.35 -4.45
C PHE A 128 4.76 15.53 -4.89
N ASP A 129 5.84 15.26 -5.63
CA ASP A 129 6.55 16.31 -6.36
C ASP A 129 5.96 16.45 -7.77
N ILE A 130 5.51 17.65 -8.12
CA ILE A 130 4.96 17.96 -9.45
C ILE A 130 6.03 18.74 -10.22
N GLU A 131 6.73 18.05 -11.11
CA GLU A 131 7.68 18.70 -12.03
C GLU A 131 6.99 19.04 -13.38
N LEU A 132 6.87 20.33 -13.68
CA LEU A 132 6.41 20.82 -14.98
C LEU A 132 7.58 20.92 -15.96
N LYS A 133 7.68 19.94 -16.86
CA LYS A 133 8.69 19.95 -17.93
C LYS A 133 8.13 20.54 -19.23
N TYR A 134 8.72 21.64 -19.71
CA TYR A 134 8.41 22.21 -21.01
C TYR A 134 8.92 21.28 -22.13
N ASP A 135 8.01 20.77 -22.96
CA ASP A 135 8.34 20.05 -24.19
C ASP A 135 7.92 20.88 -25.42
N PRO A 136 8.86 21.60 -26.09
CA PRO A 136 8.56 22.39 -27.27
C PRO A 136 8.10 21.54 -28.47
N ALA A 137 8.42 20.24 -28.50
CA ALA A 137 8.00 19.34 -29.57
C ALA A 137 6.54 18.87 -29.41
N SER A 138 5.93 19.08 -28.24
CA SER A 138 4.53 18.74 -27.99
C SER A 138 3.53 19.66 -28.71
N TYR A 139 4.00 20.80 -29.24
CA TYR A 139 3.18 21.78 -29.95
C TYR A 139 3.55 21.82 -31.44
N SER A 140 2.55 21.78 -32.31
CA SER A 140 2.69 21.97 -33.75
C SER A 140 1.63 22.95 -34.24
N GLU A 141 2.05 24.03 -34.89
CA GLU A 141 1.16 24.94 -35.58
C GLU A 141 0.85 24.39 -36.97
N VAL A 142 -0.45 24.22 -37.27
CA VAL A 142 -0.88 23.94 -38.65
C VAL A 142 -0.88 25.27 -39.40
N LEU A 143 0.05 25.43 -40.35
CA LEU A 143 0.05 26.56 -41.29
C LEU A 143 -1.19 26.45 -42.20
N LEU A 144 -2.03 27.48 -42.18
CA LEU A 144 -3.21 27.66 -43.06
C LEU A 144 -2.82 28.22 -44.43
#